data_AF-A0A0K8MZL4-F1
#
_entry.id   AF-A0A0K8MZL4-F1
#
_cell.length_a   1.000
_cell.length_b   1.000
_cell.length_c   1.000
_cell.angle_alpha   90.00
_cell.angle_beta   90.00
_cell.angle_gamma   90.00
#
_symmetry.space_group_name_H-M   'P 1'
#
loop_
_entity.id
_entity.type
_entity.pdbx_description
1 polymer ?
#
loop_
_entity_poly.entity_id
_entity_poly.type
_entity_poly.pdbx_seq_one_letter_code
_entity_poly.pdbx_strand_id
1 'polypeptide(L)'
;MTDLNLKLEALERIQAQAHLTPREQARRRREREHTRARREQRVTYDLPPVLRRRLQALGEELRIPASQLAALAIGRFLNDYTAGAVDLGAYKQPSRSPRYDWNLHLPNEIIRGRRKKAVSD
;
A
#
# COMPACT_ATOMS: atom_id res chain seq x y z
N MET A 1 -26.32 26.13 0.15
CA MET A 1 -26.26 25.44 1.46
C MET A 1 -25.00 24.57 1.65
N THR A 2 -23.98 24.65 0.79
CA THR A 2 -22.77 23.79 0.86
C THR A 2 -21.56 24.46 1.53
N ASP A 3 -21.46 25.79 1.43
CA ASP A 3 -20.26 26.53 1.85
C ASP A 3 -20.16 26.72 3.38
N LEU A 4 -21.30 26.71 4.07
CA LEU A 4 -21.36 26.80 5.53
C LEU A 4 -20.92 25.48 6.20
N ASN A 5 -21.28 24.34 5.62
CA ASN A 5 -20.84 23.02 6.11
C ASN A 5 -19.32 22.82 5.97
N LEU A 6 -18.73 23.28 4.86
CA LEU A 6 -17.28 23.22 4.66
C LEU A 6 -16.52 24.07 5.69
N LYS A 7 -17.06 25.25 6.04
CA LYS A 7 -16.50 26.09 7.10
C LYS A 7 -16.66 25.46 8.48
N LEU A 8 -17.79 24.81 8.75
CA LEU A 8 -18.03 24.10 10.01
C LEU A 8 -17.05 22.94 10.20
N GLU A 9 -16.87 22.08 9.19
CA GLU A 9 -15.91 20.98 9.23
C GLU A 9 -14.46 21.48 9.39
N ALA A 10 -14.11 22.62 8.79
CA ALA A 10 -12.80 23.23 8.96
C ALA A 10 -12.58 23.73 10.39
N LEU A 11 -13.59 24.37 10.99
CA LEU A 11 -13.56 24.85 12.38
C LEU A 11 -13.52 23.70 13.39
N GLU A 12 -14.29 22.63 13.15
CA GLU A 12 -14.26 21.41 13.97
C GLU A 12 -12.88 20.72 13.90
N ARG A 13 -12.24 20.68 12.73
CA ARG A 13 -10.87 20.17 12.58
C ARG A 13 -9.85 21.04 13.31
N ILE A 14 -10.06 22.36 13.39
CA ILE A 14 -9.20 23.28 14.14
C ILE A 14 -9.40 23.10 15.65
N GLN A 15 -10.64 22.98 16.13
CA GLN A 15 -10.94 22.73 17.55
C GLN A 15 -10.45 21.35 18.01
N ALA A 16 -10.64 20.30 17.21
CA ALA A 16 -10.13 18.96 17.52
C ALA A 16 -8.58 18.90 17.57
N GLN A 17 -7.89 19.83 16.89
CA GLN A 17 -6.44 19.97 16.98
C GLN A 17 -5.98 20.76 18.21
N ALA A 18 -6.84 21.63 18.76
CA ALA A 18 -6.54 22.45 19.94
C ALA A 18 -6.51 21.64 21.26
N HIS A 19 -7.12 20.45 21.29
CA HIS A 19 -7.16 19.58 22.48
C HIS A 19 -6.04 18.53 22.55
N LEU A 20 -5.07 18.55 21.62
CA LEU A 20 -3.95 17.62 21.66
C LEU A 20 -2.95 18.04 22.73
N THR A 21 -2.67 17.14 23.66
CA THR A 21 -1.63 17.35 24.68
C THR A 21 -0.27 17.60 24.01
N PRO A 22 0.66 18.35 24.64
CA PRO A 22 1.99 18.60 24.07
C PRO A 22 2.73 17.33 23.63
N ARG A 23 2.49 16.20 24.33
CA ARG A 23 3.04 14.88 24.03
C ARG A 23 2.49 14.29 22.72
N GLU A 24 1.19 14.45 22.45
CA GLU A 24 0.56 13.98 21.21
C GLU A 24 0.96 14.82 20.01
N GLN A 25 1.10 16.15 20.21
CA GLN A 25 1.62 17.05 19.19
C GLN A 25 3.07 16.67 18.81
N ALA A 26 3.93 16.39 19.79
CA ALA A 26 5.30 15.95 19.55
C ALA A 26 5.36 14.60 18.82
N ARG A 27 4.51 13.63 19.19
CA ARG A 27 4.40 12.34 18.49
C ARG A 27 4.01 12.53 17.02
N ARG A 28 2.98 13.34 16.74
CA ARG A 28 2.54 13.63 15.37
C ARG A 28 3.62 14.36 14.56
N ARG A 29 4.36 15.30 15.15
CA ARG A 29 5.48 15.99 14.49
C ARG A 29 6.58 15.00 14.10
N ARG A 30 7.00 14.13 15.02
CA ARG A 30 8.00 13.08 14.76
C ARG A 30 7.54 12.12 13.66
N GLU A 31 6.28 11.68 13.70
CA GLU A 31 5.70 10.82 12.66
C GLU A 31 5.69 11.51 11.28
N ARG A 32 5.37 12.80 11.23
CA ARG A 32 5.39 13.61 10.00
C ARG A 32 6.80 13.82 9.46
N GLU A 33 7.75 14.18 10.32
CA GLU A 33 9.16 14.37 9.95
C GLU A 33 9.76 13.07 9.42
N HIS A 34 9.55 11.96 10.13
CA HIS A 34 10.00 10.64 9.70
C HIS A 34 9.31 10.17 8.41
N THR A 35 8.07 10.59 8.16
CA THR A 35 7.39 10.35 6.88
C THR A 35 7.99 11.19 5.77
N ARG A 36 8.32 12.46 6.04
CA ARG A 36 8.89 13.41 5.08
C ARG A 36 10.31 13.03 4.67
N ALA A 37 11.17 12.68 5.62
CA ALA A 37 12.52 12.20 5.35
C ALA A 37 12.53 10.96 4.43
N ARG A 38 11.52 10.09 4.57
CA ARG A 38 11.34 8.92 3.72
C ARG A 38 10.71 9.21 2.35
N ARG A 39 10.31 10.45 2.02
CA ARG A 39 9.66 10.77 0.74
C ARG A 39 10.62 10.88 -0.43
N GLU A 40 11.82 11.42 -0.23
CA GLU A 40 12.79 11.66 -1.30
C GLU A 40 13.33 10.37 -1.93
N GLN A 41 13.24 9.25 -1.20
CA GLN A 41 13.70 7.93 -1.65
C GLN A 41 12.55 7.00 -2.06
N ARG A 42 11.31 7.48 -2.12
CA ARG A 42 10.14 6.63 -2.47
C ARG A 42 9.99 6.48 -3.97
N VAL A 43 10.02 5.23 -4.42
CA VAL A 43 9.46 4.85 -5.72
C VAL A 43 7.99 4.49 -5.54
N THR A 44 7.12 5.00 -6.41
CA THR A 44 5.70 4.63 -6.45
C THR A 44 5.49 3.60 -7.55
N TYR A 45 4.94 2.45 -7.17
CA TYR A 45 4.51 1.42 -8.12
C TYR A 45 2.99 1.43 -8.23
N ASP A 46 2.49 1.30 -9.45
CA ASP A 46 1.08 1.09 -9.68
C ASP A 46 0.69 -0.33 -9.24
N LEU A 47 -0.21 -0.40 -8.27
CA LEU A 47 -0.75 -1.65 -7.75
C LEU A 47 -2.25 -1.73 -8.04
N PRO A 48 -2.78 -2.90 -8.43
CA PRO A 48 -4.22 -3.10 -8.50
C PRO A 48 -4.89 -2.64 -7.18
N PRO A 49 -5.98 -1.85 -7.22
CA PRO A 49 -6.58 -1.27 -6.02
C PRO A 49 -6.93 -2.31 -4.95
N VAL A 50 -7.34 -3.51 -5.38
CA VAL A 50 -7.64 -4.64 -4.49
C VAL A 50 -6.40 -5.11 -3.73
N LEU A 51 -5.26 -5.26 -4.42
CA LEU A 51 -4.00 -5.69 -3.81
C LEU A 51 -3.49 -4.63 -2.82
N ARG A 52 -3.57 -3.35 -3.19
CA ARG A 52 -3.24 -2.23 -2.29
C ARG A 52 -4.05 -2.27 -1.00
N ARG A 53 -5.37 -2.44 -1.09
CA ARG A 53 -6.25 -2.53 0.10
C ARG A 53 -5.91 -3.72 0.98
N ARG A 54 -5.62 -4.89 0.39
CA ARG A 54 -5.21 -6.08 1.16
C ARG A 54 -3.92 -5.83 1.94
N LEU A 55 -2.93 -5.17 1.32
CA LEU A 55 -1.68 -4.85 1.97
C LEU A 55 -1.84 -3.81 3.09
N GLN A 56 -2.76 -2.84 2.92
CA GLN A 56 -3.13 -1.89 3.97
C GLN A 56 -3.77 -2.59 5.16
N ALA A 57 -4.78 -3.44 4.92
CA ALA A 57 -5.45 -4.20 5.97
C ALA A 57 -4.46 -5.08 6.75
N LEU A 58 -3.56 -5.77 6.05
CA LEU A 58 -2.51 -6.58 6.69
C LEU A 58 -1.56 -5.72 7.54
N GLY A 59 -1.21 -4.54 7.04
CA GLY A 59 -0.37 -3.59 7.79
C GLY A 59 -1.05 -3.07 9.06
N GLU A 60 -2.36 -2.82 9.01
CA GLU A 60 -3.15 -2.41 10.17
C GLU A 60 -3.26 -3.54 11.21
N GLU A 61 -3.52 -4.76 10.75
CA GLU A 61 -3.58 -5.97 11.59
C GLU A 61 -2.25 -6.20 12.33
N LEU A 62 -1.14 -6.22 11.58
CA LEU A 62 0.19 -6.51 12.12
C LEU A 62 0.89 -5.30 12.74
N ARG A 63 0.30 -4.09 12.64
CA ARG A 63 0.92 -2.82 13.04
C ARG A 63 2.25 -2.55 12.33
N ILE A 64 2.33 -2.94 11.05
CA ILE A 64 3.49 -2.75 10.18
C ILE A 64 3.12 -1.82 9.02
N PRO A 65 3.96 -0.84 8.65
CA PRO A 65 3.70 -0.02 7.47
C PRO A 65 3.54 -0.86 6.19
N ALA A 66 2.43 -0.67 5.46
CA ALA A 66 2.16 -1.40 4.22
C ALA A 66 3.31 -1.31 3.19
N SER A 67 4.03 -0.18 3.15
CA SER A 67 5.20 -0.02 2.28
C SER A 67 6.37 -0.95 2.64
N GLN A 68 6.54 -1.28 3.92
CA GLN A 68 7.57 -2.25 4.35
C GLN A 68 7.16 -3.68 3.99
N LEU A 69 5.87 -4.01 4.13
CA LEU A 69 5.32 -5.28 3.64
C LEU A 69 5.50 -5.42 2.13
N ALA A 70 5.26 -4.33 1.36
CA ALA A 70 5.55 -4.31 -0.07
C ALA A 70 7.02 -4.55 -0.37
N ALA A 71 7.92 -3.85 0.33
CA ALA A 71 9.36 -4.00 0.14
C ALA A 71 9.83 -5.44 0.41
N LEU A 72 9.33 -6.07 1.48
CA LEU A 72 9.61 -7.47 1.78
C LEU A 72 9.12 -8.40 0.67
N ALA A 73 7.89 -8.21 0.19
CA ALA A 73 7.32 -9.02 -0.88
C ALA A 73 8.10 -8.89 -2.19
N ILE A 74 8.50 -7.65 -2.56
CA ILE A 74 9.33 -7.39 -3.73
C ILE A 74 10.69 -8.06 -3.59
N GLY A 75 11.36 -7.91 -2.44
CA GLY A 75 12.66 -8.54 -2.20
C GLY A 75 12.60 -10.07 -2.28
N ARG A 76 11.56 -10.68 -1.69
CA ARG A 76 11.32 -12.12 -1.82
C ARG A 76 11.11 -12.54 -3.26
N PHE A 77 10.23 -11.84 -3.99
CA PHE A 77 9.99 -12.12 -5.40
C PHE A 77 11.28 -12.05 -6.24
N LEU A 78 12.13 -11.06 -6.01
CA LEU A 78 13.40 -10.93 -6.73
C LEU A 78 14.35 -12.11 -6.42
N ASN A 79 14.47 -12.48 -5.14
CA ASN A 79 15.27 -13.64 -4.75
C ASN A 79 14.75 -14.95 -5.36
N ASP A 80 13.43 -15.17 -5.30
CA ASP A 80 12.78 -16.36 -5.84
C ASP A 80 12.93 -16.41 -7.37
N TYR A 81 12.85 -15.26 -8.05
CA TYR A 81 13.10 -15.18 -9.49
C TYR A 81 14.55 -15.51 -9.84
N THR A 82 15.52 -14.95 -9.13
CA THR A 82 16.95 -15.27 -9.32
C THR A 82 17.24 -16.74 -9.06
N ALA A 83 16.54 -17.36 -8.10
CA ALA A 83 16.64 -18.78 -7.80
C ALA A 83 15.90 -19.69 -8.81
N GLY A 84 15.22 -19.13 -9.81
CA GLY A 84 14.44 -19.89 -10.79
C GLY A 84 13.12 -20.45 -10.26
N ALA A 85 12.67 -20.02 -9.08
CA ALA A 85 11.42 -20.47 -8.46
C ALA A 85 10.17 -19.73 -8.98
N VAL A 86 10.36 -18.68 -9.77
CA VAL A 86 9.27 -17.90 -10.38
C VAL A 86 9.32 -18.06 -11.90
N ASP A 87 8.32 -18.74 -12.46
CA ASP A 87 8.07 -18.73 -13.90
C ASP A 87 7.22 -17.51 -14.29
N LEU A 88 7.84 -16.54 -14.97
CA LEU A 88 7.14 -15.38 -15.53
C LEU A 88 6.42 -15.70 -16.85
N GLY A 89 6.83 -16.75 -17.57
CA GLY A 89 6.25 -17.14 -18.85
C GLY A 89 4.75 -17.33 -18.78
N ALA A 90 4.28 -17.97 -17.69
CA ALA A 90 2.86 -18.19 -17.40
C ALA A 90 2.00 -16.91 -17.34
N TYR A 91 2.61 -15.74 -17.15
CA TYR A 91 1.92 -14.46 -17.03
C TYR A 91 2.19 -13.50 -18.19
N LYS A 92 3.14 -13.80 -19.08
CA LYS A 92 3.54 -12.88 -20.16
C LYS A 92 2.46 -12.78 -21.22
N GLN A 93 2.16 -11.55 -21.60
CA GLN A 93 1.36 -11.22 -22.78
C GLN A 93 2.10 -10.16 -23.60
N PRO A 94 2.00 -10.14 -24.94
CA PRO A 94 2.62 -9.11 -25.75
C PRO A 94 2.20 -7.71 -25.28
N SER A 95 3.18 -6.83 -25.15
CA SER A 95 2.95 -5.45 -24.78
C SER A 95 2.68 -4.58 -26.00
N ARG A 96 1.83 -3.56 -25.83
CA ARG A 96 1.58 -2.50 -26.82
C ARG A 96 2.49 -1.28 -26.61
N SER A 97 3.27 -1.27 -25.54
CA SER A 97 4.22 -0.19 -25.24
C SER A 97 5.44 -0.32 -26.15
N PRO A 98 5.94 0.77 -26.75
CA PRO A 98 7.18 0.75 -27.53
C PRO A 98 8.43 0.47 -26.68
N ARG A 99 8.30 0.50 -25.35
CA ARG A 99 9.43 0.33 -24.42
C ARG A 99 9.65 -1.12 -23.96
N TYR A 100 8.60 -1.93 -23.97
CA TYR A 100 8.64 -3.27 -23.38
C TYR A 100 7.95 -4.27 -24.30
N ASP A 101 8.56 -5.44 -24.46
CA ASP A 101 8.02 -6.53 -25.29
C ASP A 101 6.84 -7.25 -24.63
N TRP A 102 6.80 -7.27 -23.29
CA TRP A 102 5.84 -8.05 -22.51
C TRP A 102 5.17 -7.23 -21.41
N ASN A 103 3.87 -7.44 -21.22
CA ASN A 103 3.14 -7.11 -20.01
C ASN A 103 2.91 -8.39 -19.19
N LEU A 104 2.62 -8.24 -17.91
CA LEU A 104 2.17 -9.36 -17.07
C LEU A 104 0.66 -9.30 -16.88
N HIS A 105 -0.04 -10.37 -17.26
CA HIS A 105 -1.44 -10.59 -16.92
C HIS A 105 -1.52 -11.36 -15.60
N LEU A 106 -1.90 -10.66 -14.52
CA LEU A 106 -1.96 -11.25 -13.19
C LEU A 106 -3.31 -11.94 -12.96
N PRO A 107 -3.34 -13.26 -12.68
CA PRO A 107 -4.59 -13.96 -12.40
C PRO A 107 -5.25 -13.49 -11.09
N ASN A 108 -6.57 -13.67 -11.02
CA ASN A 108 -7.39 -13.16 -9.91
C ASN A 108 -6.97 -13.75 -8.56
N GLU A 109 -6.45 -14.97 -8.53
CA GLU A 109 -5.97 -15.66 -7.34
C GLU A 109 -4.79 -14.90 -6.69
N ILE A 110 -3.95 -14.26 -7.51
CA ILE A 110 -2.85 -13.41 -7.01
C ILE A 110 -3.41 -12.09 -6.48
N ILE A 111 -4.29 -11.44 -7.24
CA ILE A 111 -4.81 -10.10 -6.91
C ILE A 111 -5.75 -10.13 -5.69
N ARG A 112 -6.65 -11.11 -5.64
CA ARG A 112 -7.71 -11.22 -4.60
C ARG A 112 -7.35 -12.20 -3.49
N GLY A 113 -6.40 -13.11 -3.73
CA GLY A 113 -6.07 -14.20 -2.82
C GLY A 113 -6.97 -15.41 -3.06
N ARG A 114 -6.48 -16.59 -2.68
CA ARG A 114 -7.33 -17.80 -2.65
C ARG A 114 -8.31 -17.66 -1.49
N ARG A 115 -9.60 -17.95 -1.72
CA ARG A 115 -10.55 -18.12 -0.61
C ARG A 115 -10.04 -19.26 0.25
N LYS A 116 -9.89 -19.05 1.56
CA LYS A 116 -9.66 -20.18 2.48
C LYS A 116 -10.84 -21.13 2.28
N LYS A 117 -10.58 -22.41 1.95
CA LYS A 117 -11.62 -23.43 2.10
C LYS A 117 -12.07 -23.37 3.55
N ALA A 118 -13.38 -23.21 3.77
CA ALA A 118 -13.93 -23.40 5.10
C ALA A 118 -13.48 -24.80 5.54
N VAL A 119 -12.79 -24.88 6.67
CA VAL A 119 -12.58 -26.16 7.35
C VAL A 119 -13.99 -26.63 7.68
N SER A 120 -14.46 -27.65 6.96
CA SER A 120 -15.64 -28.40 7.35
C SER A 120 -15.21 -29.24 8.55
N ASP A 121 -15.67 -28.84 9.73
CA ASP A 121 -15.73 -29.72 10.90
C ASP A 121 -16.69 -30.88 10.63
#